data_AF-A0A3P5YU13-F1
#
_entry.id   AF-A0A3P5YU13-F1
#
_cell.length_a   1.000
_cell.length_b   1.000
_cell.length_c   1.000
_cell.angle_alpha   90.00
_cell.angle_beta   90.00
_cell.angle_gamma   90.00
#
_symmetry.space_group_name_H-M   'P 1'
#
loop_
_entity.id
_entity.type
_entity.pdbx_description
1 polymer ?
#
loop_
_entity_poly.entity_id
_entity_poly.type
_entity_poly.pdbx_seq_one_letter_code
_entity_poly.pdbx_strand_id
1 'polypeptide(L)'
;MEEERILERERLQMEQIRELDFEELQVEEVDEFRDSEDDDDDDDDLGISHHTRRLLSDNVGADDEHVFNPDVASLHTYLGEVEDTPNRTAFVDGGTVLKIPLFYLEGVVLFPESTLPLRIVQSTFLAAIERALNQPNAPCTIGVIRVYREGNQFKYATLGTTAEIRQYRRLSDGSFNVITRGQQRFLLNRRWTDVEGFPCGEVHIVEEDVPLRTPRDAFGKLVPISNLRAPSHSSTMALSASFRDTDEMSVGNSEGSFESALSPSEKRLHYSAVDSIMDDRTSSDDDDEVVSTSNIQSSGSNPFISREDGQSDDGKAPVSTGKCQKLNRLTSFRKNTDLNRFRMVPRAFWPFWVYRMYDSYHLAQRAADLWKQIVGVPNMEAIVNKPDILSFSIASKIPVAESIRQELLEIDGVSYRLQREIELLESFDRVRCKHCQSVVARRSDMLVMSSDGPLGAYVNPHGYVHEIMTFYKANDIAISGRSVKEDSWFPGYAWTIANCQRVKPSWVGFSQQQARS
;
A
#
# COMPACT_ATOMS: atom_id res chain seq x y z
N MET A 1 -24.24 44.85 -17.56
CA MET A 1 -23.75 45.05 -18.95
C MET A 1 -22.24 44.87 -19.09
N GLU A 2 -21.41 45.20 -18.09
CA GLU A 2 -19.95 44.91 -18.14
C GLU A 2 -19.63 43.53 -17.53
N GLU A 3 -20.27 43.15 -16.41
CA GLU A 3 -20.18 41.80 -15.84
C GLU A 3 -20.73 40.71 -16.76
N GLU A 4 -21.82 41.00 -17.47
CA GLU A 4 -22.42 40.10 -18.46
C GLU A 4 -21.47 39.86 -19.65
N ARG A 5 -20.70 40.87 -20.05
CA ARG A 5 -19.66 40.77 -21.08
C ARG A 5 -18.40 40.05 -20.60
N ILE A 6 -18.14 40.04 -19.29
CA ILE A 6 -17.04 39.28 -18.67
C ILE A 6 -17.42 37.80 -18.60
N LEU A 7 -18.65 37.49 -18.16
CA LEU A 7 -19.18 36.12 -18.14
C LEU A 7 -19.28 35.50 -19.54
N GLU A 8 -19.68 36.29 -20.53
CA GLU A 8 -19.76 35.83 -21.92
C GLU A 8 -18.36 35.60 -22.53
N ARG A 9 -17.36 36.40 -22.13
CA ARG A 9 -15.96 36.20 -22.52
C ARG A 9 -15.34 34.97 -21.85
N GLU A 10 -15.63 34.72 -20.58
CA GLU A 10 -15.21 33.52 -19.85
C GLU A 10 -15.87 32.25 -20.42
N ARG A 11 -17.14 32.34 -20.82
CA ARG A 11 -17.87 31.25 -21.47
C ARG A 11 -17.30 30.93 -22.85
N LEU A 12 -17.00 31.94 -23.68
CA LEU A 12 -16.31 31.78 -24.96
C LEU A 12 -14.89 31.20 -24.79
N GLN A 13 -14.19 31.58 -23.71
CA GLN A 13 -12.87 31.04 -23.40
C GLN A 13 -12.93 29.55 -22.98
N MET A 14 -13.97 29.15 -22.25
CA MET A 14 -14.24 27.74 -21.93
C MET A 14 -14.68 26.92 -23.15
N GLU A 15 -15.38 27.55 -24.10
CA GLU A 15 -15.80 26.91 -25.36
C GLU A 15 -14.61 26.71 -26.32
N GLN A 16 -13.66 27.66 -26.37
CA GLN A 16 -12.39 27.48 -27.08
C GLN A 16 -11.50 26.39 -26.48
N ILE A 17 -11.51 26.20 -25.16
CA ILE A 17 -10.78 25.08 -24.52
C ILE A 17 -11.39 23.73 -24.93
N ARG A 18 -12.71 23.66 -25.12
CA ARG A 18 -13.39 22.45 -25.62
C ARG A 18 -13.12 22.18 -27.10
N GLU A 19 -12.97 23.21 -27.94
CA GLU A 19 -12.64 23.03 -29.37
C GLU A 19 -11.19 22.58 -29.60
N LEU A 20 -10.25 22.99 -28.75
CA LEU A 20 -8.86 22.54 -28.82
C LEU A 20 -8.66 21.05 -28.48
N ASP A 21 -9.63 20.41 -27.81
CA ASP A 21 -9.66 18.95 -27.58
C ASP A 21 -10.17 18.15 -28.79
N PHE A 22 -10.60 18.83 -29.87
CA PHE A 22 -11.24 18.24 -31.06
C PHE A 22 -10.39 18.27 -32.34
N GLU A 23 -9.17 18.83 -32.34
CA GLU A 23 -8.31 18.79 -33.52
C GLU A 23 -7.55 17.47 -33.63
N GLU A 24 -7.96 16.63 -34.58
CA GLU A 24 -7.23 15.46 -35.06
C GLU A 24 -5.84 15.85 -35.55
N LEU A 25 -4.81 15.20 -34.99
CA LEU A 25 -3.46 15.25 -35.55
C LEU A 25 -2.99 13.85 -35.94
N GLN A 26 -2.69 13.75 -37.24
CA GLN A 26 -2.16 12.58 -37.93
C GLN A 26 -0.78 12.23 -37.36
N VAL A 27 -0.58 10.93 -37.12
CA VAL A 27 0.64 10.39 -36.50
C VAL A 27 1.70 10.18 -37.57
N GLU A 28 2.83 10.88 -37.46
CA GLU A 28 4.10 10.49 -38.08
C GLU A 28 4.92 9.76 -37.01
N GLU A 29 5.28 8.50 -37.29
CA GLU A 29 6.23 7.72 -36.50
C GLU A 29 7.66 8.15 -36.85
N VAL A 30 8.49 8.51 -35.86
CA VAL A 30 9.94 8.54 -36.04
C VAL A 30 10.68 8.12 -34.75
N ASP A 31 11.75 7.36 -34.99
CA ASP A 31 12.51 6.46 -34.13
C ASP A 31 13.31 7.04 -32.95
N GLU A 32 13.68 6.10 -32.08
CA GLU A 32 14.69 6.10 -31.00
C GLU A 32 15.88 7.06 -31.20
N PHE A 33 16.15 7.90 -30.19
CA PHE A 33 17.51 8.41 -29.95
C PHE A 33 17.86 8.47 -28.46
N ARG A 34 19.08 8.00 -28.21
CA ARG A 34 19.84 8.01 -26.96
C ARG A 34 20.45 9.38 -26.67
N ASP A 35 21.03 9.46 -25.46
CA ASP A 35 22.01 10.42 -24.93
C ASP A 35 21.37 11.52 -24.03
N SER A 36 21.92 11.91 -22.89
CA SER A 36 23.24 11.68 -22.27
C SER A 36 23.16 11.90 -20.75
N GLU A 37 23.98 11.16 -20.01
CA GLU A 37 24.29 11.37 -18.59
C GLU A 37 25.16 12.62 -18.43
N ASP A 38 24.87 13.47 -17.45
CA ASP A 38 25.83 14.40 -16.87
C ASP A 38 25.56 14.47 -15.35
N ASP A 39 26.55 13.97 -14.61
CA ASP A 39 26.72 14.06 -13.16
C ASP A 39 27.16 15.46 -12.78
N ASP A 40 26.69 15.96 -11.64
CA ASP A 40 27.45 16.89 -10.79
C ASP A 40 26.99 16.69 -9.34
N ASP A 41 27.90 16.13 -8.55
CA ASP A 41 27.85 15.97 -7.10
C ASP A 41 28.07 17.34 -6.42
N ASP A 42 27.20 17.69 -5.47
CA ASP A 42 27.54 18.63 -4.40
C ASP A 42 26.97 18.10 -3.07
N ASP A 43 27.89 17.62 -2.24
CA ASP A 43 27.70 17.27 -0.83
C ASP A 43 27.35 18.53 -0.02
N ASP A 44 26.17 18.55 0.61
CA ASP A 44 25.90 19.46 1.72
C ASP A 44 25.24 18.71 2.89
N ASP A 45 26.08 18.43 3.89
CA ASP A 45 25.74 17.92 5.21
C ASP A 45 24.98 18.98 6.02
N LEU A 46 23.66 18.85 6.13
CA LEU A 46 22.87 19.61 7.11
C LEU A 46 21.93 18.70 7.89
N GLY A 47 22.25 18.61 9.20
CA GLY A 47 21.57 17.82 10.20
C GLY A 47 20.06 18.07 10.29
N ILE A 48 19.33 16.96 10.27
CA ILE A 48 17.88 16.87 10.49
C ILE A 48 17.54 17.41 11.88
N SER A 49 17.07 18.66 11.95
CA SER A 49 16.46 19.21 13.16
C SER A 49 15.06 18.61 13.33
N HIS A 50 14.87 17.90 14.42
CA HIS A 50 13.57 17.50 14.97
C HIS A 50 12.67 18.73 15.24
N HIS A 51 11.87 19.14 14.25
CA HIS A 51 10.88 20.22 14.39
C HIS A 51 9.46 19.75 14.05
N THR A 52 8.98 18.68 14.71
CA THR A 52 7.54 18.35 14.75
C THR A 52 7.05 17.87 16.11
N ARG A 53 7.79 18.18 17.19
CA ARG A 53 7.42 17.69 18.53
C ARG A 53 7.69 18.67 19.67
N ARG A 54 7.18 19.90 19.58
CA ARG A 54 7.05 20.77 20.77
C ARG A 54 6.14 21.99 20.55
N LEU A 55 4.82 21.78 20.52
CA LEU A 55 3.85 22.83 20.86
C LEU A 55 2.65 22.21 21.58
N LEU A 56 2.90 21.72 22.79
CA LEU A 56 1.86 21.56 23.82
C LEU A 56 2.51 21.88 25.17
N SER A 57 2.53 23.17 25.52
CA SER A 57 2.51 23.69 26.90
C SER A 57 2.55 25.21 26.84
N ASP A 58 1.45 25.79 27.31
CA ASP A 58 1.30 27.10 27.94
C ASP A 58 1.86 28.33 27.24
N ASN A 59 0.98 29.02 26.49
CA ASN A 59 0.88 30.47 26.64
C ASN A 59 -0.53 30.95 26.30
N VAL A 60 -1.17 31.60 27.27
CA VAL A 60 -2.42 32.35 27.12
C VAL A 60 -2.07 33.66 26.41
N GLY A 61 -2.44 33.74 25.14
CA GLY A 61 -2.35 34.95 24.32
C GLY A 61 -3.30 34.81 23.14
N ALA A 62 -4.33 35.64 23.11
CA ALA A 62 -5.35 35.67 22.06
C ALA A 62 -4.73 36.21 20.76
N ASP A 63 -4.36 35.30 19.86
CA ASP A 63 -4.34 35.54 18.42
C ASP A 63 -5.05 34.34 17.80
N ASP A 64 -6.15 34.58 17.10
CA ASP A 64 -7.01 33.58 16.49
C ASP A 64 -6.31 33.02 15.23
N GLU A 65 -5.23 32.28 15.43
CA GLU A 65 -4.54 31.56 14.36
C GLU A 65 -5.45 30.38 13.98
N HIS A 66 -6.22 30.55 12.90
CA HIS A 66 -7.09 29.52 12.35
C HIS A 66 -6.27 28.27 11.98
N VAL A 67 -6.09 27.35 12.94
CA VAL A 67 -5.41 26.07 12.73
C VAL A 67 -6.26 25.26 11.75
N PHE A 68 -5.72 25.02 10.56
CA PHE A 68 -6.37 24.19 9.54
C PHE A 68 -6.61 22.78 10.10
N ASN A 69 -7.85 22.31 10.03
CA ASN A 69 -8.21 20.96 10.46
C ASN A 69 -8.26 20.01 9.24
N PRO A 70 -7.30 19.06 9.11
CA PRO A 70 -7.24 18.14 7.98
C PRO A 70 -8.43 17.16 7.90
N ASP A 71 -9.18 16.96 8.99
CA ASP A 71 -10.36 16.08 8.97
C ASP A 71 -11.50 16.63 8.10
N VAL A 72 -11.55 17.95 7.93
CA VAL A 72 -12.62 18.61 7.18
C VAL A 72 -12.60 18.22 5.70
N ALA A 73 -11.40 18.11 5.11
CA ALA A 73 -11.23 17.71 3.72
C ALA A 73 -11.61 16.23 3.51
N SER A 74 -11.27 15.36 4.46
CA SER A 74 -11.60 13.92 4.43
C SER A 74 -13.10 13.65 4.58
N LEU A 75 -13.81 14.53 5.29
CA LEU A 75 -15.26 14.44 5.48
C LEU A 75 -16.06 15.01 4.29
N HIS A 76 -15.40 15.56 3.28
CA HIS A 76 -16.04 16.16 2.09
C HIS A 76 -17.13 17.18 2.43
N THR A 77 -16.91 18.03 3.45
CA THR A 77 -17.94 18.98 3.94
C THR A 77 -18.41 19.99 2.90
N TYR A 78 -17.63 20.22 1.82
CA TYR A 78 -18.02 21.06 0.68
C TYR A 78 -19.24 20.51 -0.09
N LEU A 79 -19.58 19.23 0.07
CA LEU A 79 -20.82 18.65 -0.45
C LEU A 79 -22.06 19.05 0.35
N GLY A 80 -21.91 19.79 1.45
CA GLY A 80 -22.99 20.12 2.35
C GLY A 80 -23.43 18.92 3.18
N GLU A 81 -24.58 19.03 3.84
CA GLU A 81 -25.08 17.94 4.66
C GLU A 81 -25.60 16.79 3.78
N VAL A 82 -25.37 15.55 4.19
CA VAL A 82 -25.75 14.31 3.51
C VAL A 82 -26.39 13.35 4.51
N GLU A 83 -27.22 12.43 4.03
CA GLU A 83 -27.92 11.46 4.88
C GLU A 83 -27.28 10.08 4.75
N ASP A 84 -27.09 9.39 5.88
CA ASP A 84 -26.58 8.02 5.91
C ASP A 84 -27.61 7.03 5.35
N THR A 85 -27.15 6.09 4.53
CA THR A 85 -28.00 4.97 4.08
C THR A 85 -28.21 3.98 5.23
N PRO A 86 -29.46 3.52 5.46
CA PRO A 86 -29.80 2.71 6.64
C PRO A 86 -29.22 1.29 6.60
N ASN A 87 -28.91 0.77 5.41
CA ASN A 87 -28.45 -0.60 5.22
C ASN A 87 -26.97 -0.61 4.84
N ARG A 88 -26.16 -1.33 5.61
CA ARG A 88 -24.83 -1.75 5.15
C ARG A 88 -24.98 -3.03 4.35
N THR A 89 -24.51 -3.02 3.11
CA THR A 89 -24.56 -4.21 2.25
C THR A 89 -23.41 -5.12 2.66
N ALA A 90 -23.73 -6.36 3.05
CA ALA A 90 -22.70 -7.35 3.32
C ALA A 90 -21.92 -7.67 2.05
N PHE A 91 -20.63 -7.99 2.19
CA PHE A 91 -19.86 -8.54 1.08
C PHE A 91 -20.51 -9.81 0.55
N VAL A 92 -20.44 -9.98 -0.76
CA VAL A 92 -20.91 -11.19 -1.43
C VAL A 92 -19.73 -12.14 -1.66
N ASP A 93 -20.04 -13.43 -1.80
CA ASP A 93 -19.01 -14.44 -2.01
C ASP A 93 -18.27 -14.25 -3.34
N GLY A 94 -16.99 -14.62 -3.38
CA GLY A 94 -16.20 -14.65 -4.61
C GLY A 94 -16.86 -15.48 -5.70
N GLY A 95 -16.79 -15.00 -6.95
CA GLY A 95 -17.45 -15.62 -8.10
C GLY A 95 -18.95 -15.27 -8.24
N THR A 96 -19.55 -14.55 -7.29
CA THR A 96 -20.95 -14.09 -7.40
C THR A 96 -21.12 -13.17 -8.61
N VAL A 97 -22.23 -13.37 -9.33
CA VAL A 97 -22.61 -12.53 -10.48
C VAL A 97 -23.61 -11.46 -10.04
N LEU A 98 -23.27 -10.18 -10.22
CA LEU A 98 -24.15 -9.06 -9.91
C LEU A 98 -24.56 -8.29 -11.17
N LYS A 99 -25.75 -7.70 -11.15
CA LYS A 99 -26.27 -6.81 -12.21
C LYS A 99 -26.48 -5.41 -11.64
N ILE A 100 -25.50 -4.54 -11.83
CA ILE A 100 -25.43 -3.24 -11.16
C ILE A 100 -25.28 -2.09 -12.17
N PRO A 101 -25.72 -0.87 -11.83
CA PRO A 101 -25.42 0.32 -12.62
C PRO A 101 -23.91 0.58 -12.63
N LEU A 102 -23.38 1.01 -13.78
CA LEU A 102 -21.96 1.29 -13.97
C LEU A 102 -21.68 2.79 -14.01
N PHE A 103 -20.58 3.20 -13.40
CA PHE A 103 -20.06 4.55 -13.43
C PHE A 103 -18.68 4.51 -14.09
N TYR A 104 -18.63 5.08 -15.29
CA TYR A 104 -17.41 5.23 -16.07
C TYR A 104 -16.77 6.55 -15.72
N LEU A 105 -15.67 6.51 -14.97
CA LEU A 105 -14.98 7.71 -14.51
C LEU A 105 -13.64 7.82 -15.22
N GLU A 106 -13.44 8.93 -15.92
CA GLU A 106 -12.17 9.21 -16.56
C GLU A 106 -11.11 9.51 -15.50
N GLY A 107 -10.00 8.80 -15.56
CA GLY A 107 -8.85 9.00 -14.68
C GLY A 107 -9.03 8.62 -13.21
N VAL A 108 -10.16 8.01 -12.82
CA VAL A 108 -10.39 7.54 -11.44
C VAL A 108 -10.27 6.03 -11.36
N VAL A 109 -9.44 5.55 -10.42
CA VAL A 109 -9.34 4.14 -10.05
C VAL A 109 -9.82 3.99 -8.62
N LEU A 110 -11.01 3.43 -8.43
CA LEU A 110 -11.55 3.17 -7.11
C LEU A 110 -10.96 1.88 -6.55
N PHE A 111 -10.26 1.97 -5.42
CA PHE A 111 -9.78 0.82 -4.67
C PHE A 111 -10.78 0.39 -3.59
N PRO A 112 -10.76 -0.88 -3.16
CA PRO A 112 -11.45 -1.33 -1.96
C PRO A 112 -11.17 -0.43 -0.74
N GLU A 113 -12.17 -0.28 0.12
CA GLU A 113 -12.23 0.56 1.32
C GLU A 113 -12.06 2.08 1.11
N SER A 114 -11.78 2.53 -0.11
CA SER A 114 -11.50 3.94 -0.43
C SER A 114 -12.77 4.73 -0.66
N THR A 115 -12.80 5.98 -0.20
CA THR A 115 -13.95 6.88 -0.36
C THR A 115 -13.91 7.55 -1.73
N LEU A 116 -15.07 7.64 -2.38
CA LEU A 116 -15.25 8.35 -3.63
C LEU A 116 -16.48 9.28 -3.54
N PRO A 117 -16.27 10.60 -3.47
CA PRO A 117 -17.34 11.58 -3.54
C PRO A 117 -17.79 11.78 -4.99
N LEU A 118 -19.10 11.91 -5.21
CA LEU A 118 -19.71 12.13 -6.51
C LEU A 118 -20.79 13.22 -6.40
N ARG A 119 -20.87 14.05 -7.45
CA ARG A 119 -22.00 14.95 -7.70
C ARG A 119 -22.64 14.56 -9.02
N ILE A 120 -23.87 14.06 -8.95
CA ILE A 120 -24.59 13.53 -10.09
C ILE A 120 -25.54 14.60 -10.61
N VAL A 121 -25.20 15.18 -11.76
CA VAL A 121 -25.98 16.26 -12.39
C VAL A 121 -26.80 15.74 -13.57
N GLN A 122 -26.31 14.70 -14.26
CA GLN A 122 -26.94 14.15 -15.46
C GLN A 122 -28.12 13.23 -15.11
N SER A 123 -29.25 13.42 -15.79
CA SER A 123 -30.51 12.71 -15.53
C SER A 123 -30.42 11.18 -15.65
N THR A 124 -29.63 10.66 -16.59
CA THR A 124 -29.40 9.22 -16.75
C THR A 124 -28.73 8.63 -15.52
N PHE A 125 -27.69 9.28 -15.01
CA PHE A 125 -26.99 8.83 -13.80
C PHE A 125 -27.79 9.06 -12.52
N LEU A 126 -28.72 10.03 -12.50
CA LEU A 126 -29.68 10.17 -11.41
C LEU A 126 -30.58 8.93 -11.31
N ALA A 127 -31.13 8.48 -12.43
CA ALA A 127 -31.89 7.24 -12.49
C ALA A 127 -31.03 6.03 -12.08
N ALA A 128 -29.74 6.00 -12.44
CA ALA A 128 -28.81 4.96 -12.00
C ALA A 128 -28.67 4.90 -10.47
N ILE A 129 -28.59 6.05 -9.78
CA ILE A 129 -28.54 6.11 -8.31
C ILE A 129 -29.87 5.66 -7.69
N GLU A 130 -31.01 6.15 -8.20
CA GLU A 130 -32.33 5.73 -7.71
C GLU A 130 -32.54 4.22 -7.91
N ARG A 131 -32.08 3.66 -9.03
CA ARG A 131 -32.03 2.23 -9.28
C ARG A 131 -31.14 1.51 -8.27
N ALA A 132 -29.93 2.01 -8.02
CA ALA A 132 -28.96 1.41 -7.08
C ALA A 132 -29.50 1.33 -5.65
N LEU A 133 -30.13 2.41 -5.17
CA LEU A 133 -30.71 2.48 -3.82
C LEU A 133 -31.87 1.49 -3.62
N ASN A 134 -32.63 1.19 -4.68
CA ASN A 134 -33.82 0.32 -4.62
C ASN A 134 -33.56 -1.12 -5.12
N GLN A 135 -32.31 -1.51 -5.37
CA GLN A 135 -31.97 -2.85 -5.86
C GLN A 135 -32.16 -3.92 -4.77
N PRO A 136 -32.86 -5.04 -5.06
CA PRO A 136 -33.09 -6.10 -4.06
C PRO A 136 -31.85 -6.97 -3.79
N ASN A 137 -31.05 -7.26 -4.81
CA ASN A 137 -29.93 -8.21 -4.68
C ASN A 137 -28.62 -7.56 -4.22
N ALA A 138 -28.44 -6.28 -4.52
CA ALA A 138 -27.25 -5.50 -4.19
C ALA A 138 -27.67 -4.06 -3.87
N PRO A 139 -28.37 -3.84 -2.75
CA PRO A 139 -28.84 -2.51 -2.38
C PRO A 139 -27.66 -1.55 -2.24
N CYS A 140 -27.89 -0.29 -2.60
CA CYS A 140 -26.89 0.79 -2.49
C CYS A 140 -25.57 0.50 -3.22
N THR A 141 -25.56 -0.39 -4.22
CA THR A 141 -24.32 -0.81 -4.89
C THR A 141 -24.27 -0.32 -6.33
N ILE A 142 -23.16 0.32 -6.70
CA ILE A 142 -22.80 0.69 -8.08
C ILE A 142 -21.46 0.07 -8.45
N GLY A 143 -21.16 -0.07 -9.74
CA GLY A 143 -19.85 -0.51 -10.22
C GLY A 143 -19.05 0.66 -10.77
N VAL A 144 -17.82 0.88 -10.29
CA VAL A 144 -16.95 1.94 -10.81
C VAL A 144 -15.88 1.32 -11.69
N ILE A 145 -15.74 1.85 -12.91
CA ILE A 145 -14.79 1.37 -13.91
C ILE A 145 -14.00 2.55 -14.45
N ARG A 146 -12.68 2.41 -14.46
CA ARG A 146 -11.78 3.39 -15.06
C ARG A 146 -12.01 3.46 -16.56
N VAL A 147 -12.16 4.68 -17.07
CA VAL A 147 -12.11 4.97 -18.51
C VAL A 147 -10.87 5.81 -18.81
N TYR A 148 -10.27 5.54 -19.95
CA TYR A 148 -9.10 6.28 -20.42
C TYR A 148 -9.13 6.39 -21.94
N ARG A 149 -8.47 7.43 -22.44
CA ARG A 149 -8.35 7.68 -23.87
C ARG A 149 -7.06 7.06 -24.39
N GLU A 150 -7.17 6.29 -25.47
CA GLU A 150 -6.04 5.79 -26.25
C GLU A 150 -6.24 6.26 -27.69
N GLY A 151 -5.46 7.28 -28.09
CA GLY A 151 -5.70 8.01 -29.33
C GLY A 151 -7.07 8.71 -29.32
N ASN A 152 -7.94 8.37 -30.27
CA ASN A 152 -9.31 8.91 -30.36
C ASN A 152 -10.39 7.99 -29.79
N GLN A 153 -10.01 6.85 -29.20
CA GLN A 153 -10.98 5.90 -28.67
C GLN A 153 -10.96 5.88 -27.14
N PHE A 154 -12.16 5.86 -26.57
CA PHE A 154 -12.33 5.57 -25.15
C PHE A 154 -12.21 4.06 -24.93
N LYS A 155 -11.27 3.67 -24.08
CA LYS A 155 -11.11 2.31 -23.57
C LYS A 155 -11.57 2.24 -22.12
N TYR A 156 -12.01 1.05 -21.75
CA TYR A 156 -12.55 0.74 -20.43
C TYR A 156 -11.64 -0.32 -19.81
N ALA A 157 -11.36 -0.19 -18.53
CA ALA A 157 -10.76 -1.29 -17.78
C ALA A 157 -11.73 -2.48 -17.74
N THR A 158 -11.19 -3.69 -17.78
CA THR A 158 -11.97 -4.93 -17.60
C THR A 158 -12.27 -5.23 -16.14
N LEU A 159 -11.43 -4.71 -15.25
CA LEU A 159 -11.56 -4.85 -13.80
C LEU A 159 -11.92 -3.51 -13.17
N GLY A 160 -12.92 -3.53 -12.29
CA GLY A 160 -13.39 -2.37 -11.52
C GLY A 160 -13.67 -2.73 -10.07
N THR A 161 -14.29 -1.81 -9.35
CA THR A 161 -14.60 -1.98 -7.92
C THR A 161 -16.06 -1.65 -7.65
N THR A 162 -16.75 -2.50 -6.91
CA THR A 162 -18.10 -2.19 -6.42
C THR A 162 -18.00 -1.06 -5.41
N ALA A 163 -18.88 -0.07 -5.51
CA ALA A 163 -18.95 1.03 -4.57
C ALA A 163 -20.29 1.00 -3.83
N GLU A 164 -20.23 0.92 -2.51
CA GLU A 164 -21.37 1.08 -1.62
C GLU A 164 -21.67 2.57 -1.46
N ILE A 165 -22.88 2.99 -1.82
CA ILE A 165 -23.42 4.31 -1.49
C ILE A 165 -23.66 4.33 0.01
N ARG A 166 -22.87 5.10 0.75
CA ARG A 166 -22.98 5.21 2.20
C ARG A 166 -23.76 6.42 2.64
N GLN A 167 -23.61 7.51 1.90
CA GLN A 167 -24.32 8.76 2.17
C GLN A 167 -24.81 9.35 0.87
N TYR A 168 -25.98 9.96 0.90
CA TYR A 168 -26.49 10.71 -0.24
C TYR A 168 -27.41 11.85 0.18
N ARG A 169 -27.57 12.83 -0.70
CA ARG A 169 -28.62 13.84 -0.58
C ARG A 169 -29.03 14.33 -1.96
N ARG A 170 -30.35 14.43 -2.16
CA ARG A 170 -30.93 15.13 -3.30
C ARG A 170 -30.98 16.63 -3.01
N LEU A 171 -30.39 17.42 -3.89
CA LEU A 171 -30.36 18.88 -3.81
C LEU A 171 -31.62 19.48 -4.44
N SER A 172 -31.86 20.77 -4.18
CA SER A 172 -33.04 21.51 -4.68
C SER A 172 -33.05 21.67 -6.20
N ASP A 173 -31.88 21.63 -6.84
CA ASP A 173 -31.70 21.63 -8.30
C ASP A 173 -31.99 20.26 -8.94
N GLY A 174 -32.27 19.23 -8.12
CA GLY A 174 -32.51 17.86 -8.56
C GLY A 174 -31.25 16.99 -8.69
N SER A 175 -30.05 17.56 -8.53
CA SER A 175 -28.80 16.81 -8.52
C SER A 175 -28.62 16.02 -7.21
N PHE A 176 -27.73 15.03 -7.22
CA PHE A 176 -27.41 14.25 -6.02
C PHE A 176 -25.94 14.45 -5.63
N ASN A 177 -25.72 14.70 -4.34
CA ASN A 177 -24.41 14.48 -3.74
C ASN A 177 -24.40 13.08 -3.15
N VAL A 178 -23.37 12.30 -3.46
CA VAL A 178 -23.25 10.89 -3.06
C VAL A 178 -21.83 10.65 -2.56
N ILE A 179 -21.70 10.03 -1.40
CA ILE A 179 -20.41 9.55 -0.88
C ILE A 179 -20.46 8.03 -0.93
N THR A 180 -19.53 7.47 -1.70
CA THR A 180 -19.42 6.03 -1.92
C THR A 180 -18.15 5.50 -1.30
N ARG A 181 -18.10 4.19 -1.03
CA ARG A 181 -16.91 3.49 -0.57
C ARG A 181 -16.69 2.23 -1.40
N GLY A 182 -15.48 2.05 -1.91
CA GLY A 182 -15.10 0.83 -2.62
C GLY A 182 -15.20 -0.39 -1.70
N GLN A 183 -15.70 -1.52 -2.22
CA GLN A 183 -15.93 -2.74 -1.45
C GLN A 183 -15.12 -3.91 -2.02
N GLN A 184 -15.51 -4.43 -3.19
CA GLN A 184 -14.92 -5.64 -3.78
C GLN A 184 -14.53 -5.40 -5.24
N ARG A 185 -13.41 -6.00 -5.65
CA ARG A 185 -13.02 -6.02 -7.06
C ARG A 185 -14.01 -6.87 -7.87
N PHE A 186 -14.23 -6.49 -9.12
CA PHE A 186 -15.06 -7.26 -10.04
C PHE A 186 -14.49 -7.25 -11.46
N LEU A 187 -14.77 -8.30 -12.22
CA LEU A 187 -14.55 -8.37 -13.66
C LEU A 187 -15.84 -8.04 -14.40
N LEU A 188 -15.77 -7.12 -15.36
CA LEU A 188 -16.89 -6.80 -16.24
C LEU A 188 -17.03 -7.86 -17.33
N ASN A 189 -18.14 -8.59 -17.34
CA ASN A 189 -18.40 -9.64 -18.34
C ASN A 189 -19.29 -9.14 -19.48
N ARG A 190 -20.40 -8.47 -19.14
CA ARG A 190 -21.36 -7.93 -20.13
C ARG A 190 -21.77 -6.52 -19.74
N ARG A 191 -22.04 -5.69 -20.75
CA ARG A 191 -22.55 -4.32 -20.59
C ARG A 191 -23.78 -4.11 -21.46
N TRP A 192 -24.72 -3.31 -20.96
CA TRP A 192 -25.88 -2.85 -21.73
C TRP A 192 -26.31 -1.47 -21.23
N THR A 193 -27.20 -0.81 -21.96
CA THR A 193 -27.85 0.43 -21.52
C THR A 193 -29.24 0.08 -21.00
N ASP A 194 -29.57 0.55 -19.81
CA ASP A 194 -30.89 0.39 -19.20
C ASP A 194 -31.96 1.16 -19.99
N VAL A 195 -33.25 0.87 -19.73
CA VAL A 195 -34.37 1.57 -20.38
C VAL A 195 -34.41 3.06 -20.02
N GLU A 196 -33.86 3.43 -18.86
CA GLU A 196 -33.70 4.82 -18.42
C GLU A 196 -32.41 5.49 -18.95
N GLY A 197 -31.63 4.79 -19.79
CA GLY A 197 -30.52 5.36 -20.55
C GLY A 197 -29.15 5.34 -19.87
N PHE A 198 -29.01 4.80 -18.66
CA PHE A 198 -27.73 4.64 -17.98
C PHE A 198 -27.07 3.27 -18.24
N PRO A 199 -25.73 3.18 -18.18
CA PRO A 199 -25.05 1.92 -18.39
C PRO A 199 -25.21 0.97 -17.19
N CYS A 200 -25.41 -0.30 -17.50
CA CYS A 200 -25.48 -1.41 -16.56
C CYS A 200 -24.47 -2.49 -16.95
N GLY A 201 -24.05 -3.28 -15.95
CA GLY A 201 -23.07 -4.34 -16.12
C GLY A 201 -23.47 -5.62 -15.42
N GLU A 202 -23.13 -6.74 -16.04
CA GLU A 202 -23.04 -8.04 -15.40
C GLU A 202 -21.58 -8.22 -15.00
N VAL A 203 -21.36 -8.28 -13.69
CA VAL A 203 -20.02 -8.28 -13.10
C VAL A 203 -19.81 -9.54 -12.27
N HIS A 204 -18.61 -10.09 -12.32
CA HIS A 204 -18.19 -11.22 -11.50
C HIS A 204 -17.30 -10.72 -10.38
N ILE A 205 -17.69 -10.95 -9.13
CA ILE A 205 -16.88 -10.57 -7.97
C ILE A 205 -15.62 -11.43 -7.94
N VAL A 206 -14.47 -10.75 -7.82
CA VAL A 206 -13.16 -11.42 -7.74
C VAL A 206 -13.02 -12.04 -6.36
N GLU A 207 -12.56 -13.30 -6.32
CA GLU A 207 -12.18 -13.96 -5.08
C GLU A 207 -10.79 -13.47 -4.67
N GLU A 208 -10.67 -12.89 -3.48
CA GLU A 208 -9.39 -12.38 -2.98
C GLU A 208 -8.55 -13.49 -2.35
N ASP A 209 -7.29 -13.56 -2.72
CA ASP A 209 -6.34 -14.52 -2.17
C ASP A 209 -6.08 -14.31 -0.68
N VAL A 210 -5.93 -15.40 0.04
CA VAL A 210 -5.50 -15.38 1.45
C VAL A 210 -4.03 -14.92 1.53
N PRO A 211 -3.69 -13.96 2.41
CA PRO A 211 -2.31 -13.53 2.60
C PRO A 211 -1.35 -14.69 2.88
N LEU A 212 -0.29 -14.77 2.07
CA LEU A 212 0.73 -15.80 2.18
C LEU A 212 1.58 -15.56 3.42
N ARG A 213 1.92 -16.65 4.12
CA ARG A 213 2.80 -16.62 5.29
C ARG A 213 3.87 -17.68 5.17
N THR A 214 5.08 -17.35 5.61
CA THR A 214 6.18 -18.32 5.68
C THR A 214 5.74 -19.51 6.55
N PRO A 215 5.77 -20.75 6.04
CA PRO A 215 5.39 -21.92 6.81
C PRO A 215 6.26 -22.04 8.07
N ARG A 216 5.65 -22.33 9.22
CA ARG A 216 6.39 -22.45 10.50
C ARG A 216 7.45 -23.54 10.45
N ASP A 217 7.19 -24.62 9.73
CA ASP A 217 8.11 -25.77 9.62
C ASP A 217 9.22 -25.56 8.60
N ALA A 218 9.17 -24.48 7.80
CA ALA A 218 10.23 -24.15 6.86
C ALA A 218 11.56 -23.88 7.58
N PHE A 219 11.49 -23.46 8.86
CA PHE A 219 12.66 -23.13 9.68
C PHE A 219 12.48 -23.65 11.10
N GLY A 220 13.39 -24.54 11.54
CA GLY A 220 13.38 -25.08 12.90
C GLY A 220 14.37 -24.37 13.81
N LYS A 221 13.99 -24.13 15.08
CA LYS A 221 14.98 -23.81 16.11
C LYS A 221 15.79 -25.08 16.36
N LEU A 222 17.11 -25.01 16.24
CA LEU A 222 17.96 -26.09 16.74
C LEU A 222 17.67 -26.27 18.24
N VAL A 223 17.34 -27.50 18.64
CA VAL A 223 17.36 -27.88 20.04
C VAL A 223 18.80 -27.63 20.54
N PRO A 224 19.00 -26.87 21.63
CA PRO A 224 20.34 -26.65 22.15
C PRO A 224 21.01 -28.01 22.40
N ILE A 225 22.19 -28.22 21.82
CA ILE A 225 23.06 -29.40 22.07
C ILE A 225 23.69 -29.32 23.47
N SER A 226 22.91 -28.97 24.48
CA SER A 226 23.28 -29.12 25.88
C SER A 226 22.69 -30.43 26.36
N ASN A 227 23.32 -31.55 25.97
CA ASN A 227 23.33 -32.84 26.70
C ASN A 227 24.09 -33.98 25.95
N LEU A 228 25.10 -33.68 25.12
CA LEU A 228 26.14 -34.66 24.82
C LEU A 228 27.18 -34.67 25.95
N ARG A 229 26.73 -35.01 27.17
CA ARG A 229 27.64 -35.38 28.25
C ARG A 229 27.86 -36.89 28.13
N ALA A 230 29.11 -37.26 27.87
CA ALA A 230 29.57 -38.64 27.75
C ALA A 230 29.04 -39.54 28.88
N PRO A 231 28.84 -40.85 28.63
CA PRO A 231 28.42 -41.78 29.67
C PRO A 231 29.56 -41.99 30.66
N SER A 232 29.50 -41.34 31.82
CA SER A 232 30.30 -41.70 32.98
C SER A 232 29.42 -42.46 33.97
N HIS A 233 29.71 -43.76 34.07
CA HIS A 233 29.23 -44.67 35.09
C HIS A 233 29.49 -44.12 36.51
N SER A 234 28.48 -44.18 37.39
CA SER A 234 28.52 -44.91 38.67
C SER A 234 27.44 -44.41 39.64
N SER A 235 26.71 -45.38 40.19
CA SER A 235 25.65 -45.35 41.20
C SER A 235 26.00 -44.57 42.48
N THR A 236 25.00 -44.03 43.21
CA THR A 236 24.51 -44.48 44.54
C THR A 236 23.29 -43.62 44.98
N MET A 237 22.39 -44.20 45.78
CA MET A 237 21.06 -43.73 46.16
C MET A 237 20.96 -42.60 47.20
N ALA A 238 19.86 -41.83 47.06
CA ALA A 238 18.93 -41.25 48.05
C ALA A 238 19.44 -40.43 49.26
N LEU A 239 18.88 -39.22 49.42
CA LEU A 239 17.90 -38.90 50.48
C LEU A 239 17.34 -37.47 50.33
N SER A 240 16.08 -37.35 50.72
CA SER A 240 15.22 -36.16 50.80
C SER A 240 15.81 -35.00 51.62
N ALA A 241 15.68 -33.77 51.11
CA ALA A 241 15.29 -32.62 51.94
C ALA A 241 14.74 -31.48 51.07
N SER A 242 13.55 -31.04 51.43
CA SER A 242 12.80 -29.90 50.92
C SER A 242 13.47 -28.56 51.24
N PHE A 243 13.69 -27.72 50.24
CA PHE A 243 13.64 -26.26 50.40
C PHE A 243 12.97 -25.64 49.17
N ARG A 244 11.87 -24.93 49.46
CA ARG A 244 11.19 -24.02 48.55
C ARG A 244 12.10 -22.82 48.34
N ASP A 245 12.24 -22.36 47.10
CA ASP A 245 12.13 -20.94 46.80
C ASP A 245 11.70 -20.75 45.35
N THR A 246 10.77 -19.80 45.23
CA THR A 246 9.98 -19.34 44.09
C THR A 246 10.83 -18.68 43.00
N ASP A 247 10.58 -19.04 41.74
CA ASP A 247 10.37 -18.09 40.63
C ASP A 247 9.77 -18.84 39.43
N GLU A 248 8.46 -18.62 39.23
CA GLU A 248 7.59 -19.27 38.27
C GLU A 248 7.32 -18.32 37.09
N MET A 249 7.95 -18.57 35.95
CA MET A 249 7.44 -18.20 34.63
C MET A 249 7.89 -19.24 33.59
N SER A 250 7.28 -20.43 33.67
CA SER A 250 7.31 -21.43 32.60
C SER A 250 6.05 -21.26 31.74
N VAL A 251 6.19 -20.72 30.53
CA VAL A 251 5.11 -20.75 29.54
C VAL A 251 5.07 -22.17 28.96
N GLY A 252 4.11 -22.96 29.42
CA GLY A 252 3.87 -24.30 28.94
C GLY A 252 3.46 -24.30 27.47
N ASN A 253 4.17 -25.09 26.68
CA ASN A 253 3.68 -25.57 25.39
C ASN A 253 2.49 -26.50 25.68
N SER A 254 1.27 -26.01 25.47
CA SER A 254 0.06 -26.82 25.44
C SER A 254 -0.43 -26.89 24.00
N GLU A 255 -0.37 -28.08 23.42
CA GLU A 255 -0.94 -28.45 22.11
C GLU A 255 -2.48 -28.30 22.08
N GLY A 256 -3.14 -28.02 23.21
CA GLY A 256 -4.60 -27.89 23.30
C GLY A 256 -5.19 -26.54 22.86
N SER A 257 -4.39 -25.58 22.41
CA SER A 257 -4.89 -24.23 22.05
C SER A 257 -5.25 -24.07 20.57
N PHE A 258 -4.98 -25.06 19.72
CA PHE A 258 -5.10 -24.92 18.26
C PHE A 258 -6.50 -25.27 17.72
N GLU A 259 -7.18 -26.26 18.29
CA GLU A 259 -8.50 -26.68 17.78
C GLU A 259 -9.64 -25.70 18.11
N SER A 260 -9.44 -24.81 19.07
CA SER A 260 -10.44 -23.82 19.50
C SER A 260 -10.43 -22.53 18.67
N ALA A 261 -9.41 -22.32 17.84
CA ALA A 261 -9.23 -21.10 17.05
C ALA A 261 -9.64 -21.24 15.57
N LEU A 262 -9.97 -22.47 15.12
CA LEU A 262 -10.36 -22.75 13.74
C LEU A 262 -11.89 -22.75 13.59
N SER A 263 -12.37 -22.03 12.58
CA SER A 263 -13.74 -22.12 12.09
C SER A 263 -14.07 -23.54 11.56
N PRO A 264 -15.35 -23.92 11.51
CA PRO A 264 -15.75 -25.25 11.01
C PRO A 264 -15.28 -25.54 9.57
N SER A 265 -15.11 -24.49 8.75
CA SER A 265 -14.61 -24.57 7.38
C SER A 265 -13.11 -24.89 7.32
N GLU A 266 -12.31 -24.28 8.20
CA GLU A 266 -10.88 -24.55 8.34
C GLU A 266 -10.60 -25.96 8.87
N LYS A 267 -11.46 -26.46 9.77
CA LYS A 267 -11.37 -27.86 10.25
C LYS A 267 -11.60 -28.86 9.13
N ARG A 268 -12.55 -28.60 8.23
CA ARG A 268 -12.88 -29.52 7.12
C ARG A 268 -11.72 -29.69 6.14
N LEU A 269 -10.98 -28.62 5.86
CA LEU A 269 -9.79 -28.66 5.01
C LEU A 269 -8.63 -29.38 5.69
N HIS A 270 -8.46 -29.21 7.00
CA HIS A 270 -7.44 -29.91 7.78
C HIS A 270 -7.63 -31.43 7.78
N TYR A 271 -8.86 -31.93 7.95
CA TYR A 271 -9.11 -33.38 7.94
C TYR A 271 -8.99 -34.00 6.54
N SER A 272 -9.37 -33.28 5.49
CA SER A 272 -9.25 -33.73 4.10
C SER A 272 -7.79 -33.96 3.67
N ALA A 273 -6.87 -33.11 4.15
CA ALA A 273 -5.44 -33.22 3.85
C ALA A 273 -4.75 -34.39 4.59
N VAL A 274 -5.30 -34.83 5.73
CA VAL A 274 -4.74 -35.92 6.54
C VAL A 274 -5.21 -37.29 6.06
N ASP A 275 -6.46 -37.41 5.58
CA ASP A 275 -6.98 -38.65 4.98
C ASP A 275 -6.28 -38.99 3.65
N SER A 276 -5.83 -37.98 2.91
CA SER A 276 -5.16 -38.17 1.61
C SER A 276 -3.76 -38.81 1.71
N ILE A 277 -3.21 -38.99 2.92
CA ILE A 277 -1.83 -39.47 3.15
C ILE A 277 -1.79 -40.92 3.67
N MET A 278 -2.94 -41.51 4.05
CA MET A 278 -2.98 -42.83 4.70
C MET A 278 -3.40 -44.01 3.83
N ASP A 279 -3.85 -43.80 2.58
CA ASP A 279 -4.40 -44.88 1.74
C ASP A 279 -3.50 -45.33 0.56
N ASP A 280 -2.20 -45.54 0.78
CA ASP A 280 -1.39 -46.24 -0.24
C ASP A 280 -0.26 -47.12 0.31
N ARG A 281 -0.58 -48.00 1.28
CA ARG A 281 0.26 -49.15 1.61
C ARG A 281 -0.57 -50.37 2.00
N THR A 282 -0.90 -51.22 1.03
CA THR A 282 -1.07 -52.65 1.28
C THR A 282 -0.52 -53.52 0.15
N SER A 283 0.21 -54.56 0.58
CA SER A 283 0.33 -55.91 -0.02
C SER A 283 1.20 -56.14 -1.27
N SER A 284 2.38 -56.74 -1.05
CA SER A 284 2.73 -58.05 -1.65
C SER A 284 3.99 -58.61 -0.97
N ASP A 285 3.86 -59.82 -0.46
CA ASP A 285 4.91 -60.68 0.12
C ASP A 285 5.73 -61.42 -0.96
N ASP A 286 6.84 -62.00 -0.47
CA ASP A 286 7.49 -63.27 -0.83
C ASP A 286 8.88 -63.31 -1.52
N ASP A 287 9.74 -64.07 -0.81
CA ASP A 287 10.80 -65.01 -1.21
C ASP A 287 12.30 -64.70 -0.98
N ASP A 288 12.90 -65.68 -0.28
CA ASP A 288 14.24 -65.87 0.27
C ASP A 288 15.37 -66.03 -0.77
N GLU A 289 16.62 -65.65 -0.43
CA GLU A 289 17.76 -66.60 -0.38
C GLU A 289 19.04 -66.01 0.25
N VAL A 290 19.85 -66.92 0.78
CA VAL A 290 20.98 -66.72 1.71
C VAL A 290 22.33 -66.78 0.95
N VAL A 291 23.40 -66.18 1.51
CA VAL A 291 24.81 -66.68 1.61
C VAL A 291 25.87 -65.54 1.55
N SER A 292 26.29 -65.12 2.75
CA SER A 292 27.67 -65.12 3.30
C SER A 292 28.92 -64.69 2.50
N THR A 293 29.60 -63.69 3.10
CA THR A 293 31.01 -63.66 3.60
C THR A 293 32.17 -63.02 2.80
N SER A 294 32.69 -61.95 3.44
CA SER A 294 34.09 -61.64 3.83
C SER A 294 35.16 -61.17 2.82
N ASN A 295 35.55 -59.90 3.03
CA ASN A 295 36.90 -59.34 3.31
C ASN A 295 38.14 -59.80 2.52
N ILE A 296 38.78 -58.83 1.83
CA ILE A 296 40.24 -58.53 1.81
C ILE A 296 40.35 -56.99 1.57
N GLN A 297 40.65 -56.14 2.57
CA GLN A 297 41.97 -55.52 2.92
C GLN A 297 42.81 -55.02 1.72
N SER A 298 43.59 -53.95 1.71
CA SER A 298 43.94 -52.83 2.61
C SER A 298 44.93 -51.95 1.83
N SER A 299 45.23 -50.77 2.39
CA SER A 299 46.39 -49.85 2.16
C SER A 299 45.97 -48.57 1.45
N GLY A 300 45.95 -47.37 2.04
CA GLY A 300 46.52 -46.87 3.29
C GLY A 300 47.81 -46.09 3.03
N SER A 301 47.76 -44.75 3.13
CA SER A 301 48.79 -43.90 3.77
C SER A 301 48.58 -42.39 3.48
N ASN A 302 48.41 -41.61 4.55
CA ASN A 302 48.81 -40.19 4.63
C ASN A 302 50.34 -40.09 4.76
N PRO A 303 50.95 -38.91 4.50
CA PRO A 303 51.61 -38.16 5.60
C PRO A 303 51.40 -36.62 5.47
N PHE A 304 51.18 -35.84 6.53
CA PHE A 304 52.09 -35.29 7.58
C PHE A 304 53.21 -34.33 7.11
N ILE A 305 53.03 -33.05 7.48
CA ILE A 305 53.95 -31.96 7.93
C ILE A 305 55.41 -31.92 7.46
N SER A 306 55.86 -30.73 7.03
CA SER A 306 57.22 -30.21 7.30
C SER A 306 57.23 -28.67 7.35
N ARG A 307 57.86 -28.14 8.42
CA ARG A 307 58.32 -26.76 8.62
C ARG A 307 59.74 -26.62 8.06
N GLU A 308 60.14 -25.43 7.60
CA GLU A 308 61.54 -24.96 7.66
C GLU A 308 61.59 -23.44 7.95
N ASP A 309 62.64 -23.09 8.71
CA ASP A 309 62.98 -21.83 9.37
C ASP A 309 63.96 -20.94 8.55
N GLY A 310 64.07 -19.67 8.93
CA GLY A 310 65.30 -18.84 8.87
C GLY A 310 65.24 -17.55 8.03
N GLN A 311 65.79 -16.37 8.41
CA GLN A 311 66.47 -15.89 9.63
C GLN A 311 66.78 -14.36 9.47
N SER A 312 66.77 -13.60 10.59
CA SER A 312 67.48 -12.30 10.89
C SER A 312 67.13 -11.01 10.10
N ASP A 313 67.16 -9.76 10.60
CA ASP A 313 67.89 -9.17 11.74
C ASP A 313 67.32 -7.79 12.23
N ASP A 314 67.56 -7.48 13.52
CA ASP A 314 67.72 -6.21 14.28
C ASP A 314 66.90 -4.91 13.99
N GLY A 315 66.43 -4.10 14.97
CA GLY A 315 66.60 -4.11 16.43
C GLY A 315 66.00 -2.86 17.14
N LYS A 316 65.94 -2.96 18.48
CA LYS A 316 65.83 -1.91 19.53
C LYS A 316 64.52 -1.15 19.78
N ALA A 317 63.88 -1.52 20.89
CA ALA A 317 63.14 -0.60 21.77
C ALA A 317 64.04 -0.05 22.89
N PRO A 318 63.65 1.06 23.55
CA PRO A 318 63.67 1.05 25.00
C PRO A 318 62.37 1.56 25.65
N VAL A 319 62.19 1.04 26.86
CA VAL A 319 61.09 1.20 27.83
C VAL A 319 61.05 2.61 28.44
N SER A 320 59.86 3.18 28.64
CA SER A 320 59.53 3.90 29.89
C SER A 320 58.02 4.11 30.09
N THR A 321 57.53 3.50 31.16
CA THR A 321 56.39 3.80 32.03
C THR A 321 55.71 5.18 31.90
N GLY A 322 54.37 5.18 31.74
CA GLY A 322 53.51 6.35 31.97
C GLY A 322 52.03 5.99 31.93
N LYS A 323 51.35 6.12 33.08
CA LYS A 323 49.94 5.78 33.35
C LYS A 323 48.97 6.43 32.34
N CYS A 324 48.02 5.66 31.80
CA CYS A 324 46.77 6.23 31.27
C CYS A 324 45.57 5.46 31.84
N GLN A 325 44.69 6.21 32.50
CA GLN A 325 43.52 5.74 33.20
C GLN A 325 42.51 5.13 32.22
N LYS A 326 42.17 3.85 32.43
CA LYS A 326 40.96 3.24 31.86
C LYS A 326 39.75 3.96 32.44
N LEU A 327 39.06 4.76 31.63
CA LEU A 327 37.66 5.10 31.89
C LEU A 327 36.80 4.62 30.72
N ASN A 328 35.88 3.73 31.05
CA ASN A 328 34.80 3.25 30.23
C ASN A 328 34.03 4.41 29.57
N ARG A 329 33.74 4.30 28.26
CA ARG A 329 32.48 4.72 27.64
C ARG A 329 32.43 4.28 26.17
N LEU A 330 31.92 3.07 25.95
CA LEU A 330 31.38 2.65 24.66
C LEU A 330 30.17 1.77 24.94
N THR A 331 29.08 2.44 25.33
CA THR A 331 27.75 1.84 25.46
C THR A 331 26.75 2.84 24.91
N SER A 332 26.27 2.61 23.69
CA SER A 332 24.84 2.71 23.32
C SER A 332 24.63 2.83 21.80
N PHE A 333 24.86 1.77 21.02
CA PHE A 333 24.16 1.58 19.74
C PHE A 333 24.04 0.07 19.46
N ARG A 334 23.30 -0.64 20.33
CA ARG A 334 22.75 -1.95 19.98
C ARG A 334 21.34 -1.70 19.46
N LYS A 335 21.19 -1.59 18.14
CA LYS A 335 19.92 -1.92 17.49
C LYS A 335 19.59 -3.35 17.91
N ASN A 336 18.38 -3.59 18.42
CA ASN A 336 17.86 -4.91 18.74
C ASN A 336 17.66 -5.71 17.43
N THR A 337 18.74 -6.16 16.80
CA THR A 337 18.68 -7.30 15.88
C THR A 337 18.47 -8.53 16.73
N ASP A 338 17.26 -9.10 16.66
CA ASP A 338 16.90 -10.34 17.36
C ASP A 338 17.87 -11.47 16.98
N LEU A 339 18.85 -11.73 17.84
CA LEU A 339 19.89 -12.75 17.65
C LEU A 339 19.32 -14.17 17.62
N ASN A 340 18.05 -14.39 18.00
CA ASN A 340 17.39 -15.68 17.84
C ASN A 340 17.17 -16.06 16.36
N ARG A 341 17.21 -15.08 15.44
CA ARG A 341 16.99 -15.32 14.01
C ARG A 341 18.15 -16.08 13.33
N PHE A 342 19.33 -16.06 13.92
CA PHE A 342 20.50 -16.84 13.44
C PHE A 342 20.54 -18.29 13.96
N ARG A 343 19.57 -18.69 14.79
CA ARG A 343 19.43 -20.08 15.28
C ARG A 343 18.43 -20.92 14.49
N MET A 344 17.87 -20.34 13.42
CA MET A 344 16.94 -21.00 12.52
C MET A 344 17.72 -21.76 11.45
N VAL A 345 17.64 -23.09 11.46
CA VAL A 345 18.20 -23.89 10.37
C VAL A 345 17.14 -24.04 9.28
N PRO A 346 17.47 -23.74 8.01
CA PRO A 346 16.58 -24.04 6.89
C PRO A 346 16.23 -25.52 6.90
N ARG A 347 14.94 -25.83 7.08
CA ARG A 347 14.38 -27.17 6.86
C ARG A 347 13.72 -27.25 5.48
N ALA A 348 13.47 -26.10 4.88
CA ALA A 348 12.93 -25.97 3.54
C ALA A 348 14.03 -25.92 2.48
N PHE A 349 13.64 -26.17 1.23
CA PHE A 349 14.53 -26.21 0.08
C PHE A 349 15.23 -24.87 -0.18
N TRP A 350 14.51 -23.75 -0.02
CA TRP A 350 15.04 -22.41 -0.28
C TRP A 350 15.57 -21.72 0.99
N PRO A 351 16.54 -20.79 0.85
CA PRO A 351 16.97 -19.94 1.96
C PRO A 351 15.84 -19.10 2.56
N PHE A 352 15.97 -18.73 3.84
CA PHE A 352 14.97 -17.93 4.57
C PHE A 352 14.59 -16.61 3.90
N TRP A 353 15.55 -15.95 3.25
CA TRP A 353 15.30 -14.68 2.58
C TRP A 353 14.31 -14.83 1.41
N VAL A 354 14.28 -15.98 0.72
CA VAL A 354 13.35 -16.24 -0.39
C VAL A 354 11.91 -16.29 0.13
N TYR A 355 11.65 -17.03 1.20
CA TYR A 355 10.30 -17.09 1.80
C TYR A 355 9.83 -15.71 2.26
N ARG A 356 10.74 -14.93 2.86
CA ARG A 356 10.43 -13.55 3.28
C ARG A 356 10.09 -12.63 2.11
N MET A 357 10.58 -12.89 0.89
CA MET A 357 10.20 -12.10 -0.27
C MET A 357 8.71 -12.23 -0.58
N TYR A 358 8.07 -13.36 -0.26
CA TYR A 358 6.66 -13.63 -0.59
C TYR A 358 5.74 -13.69 0.63
N ASP A 359 6.27 -13.52 1.84
CA ASP A 359 5.49 -13.45 3.07
C ASP A 359 4.74 -12.11 3.14
N SER A 360 3.42 -12.13 2.99
CA SER A 360 2.58 -10.94 2.95
C SER A 360 2.68 -10.12 4.24
N TYR A 361 2.85 -10.75 5.40
CA TYR A 361 2.98 -10.04 6.68
C TYR A 361 4.34 -9.35 6.80
N HIS A 362 5.39 -9.98 6.27
CA HIS A 362 6.70 -9.36 6.22
C HIS A 362 6.74 -8.16 5.27
N LEU A 363 6.15 -8.32 4.08
CA LEU A 363 6.02 -7.27 3.08
C LEU A 363 5.15 -6.12 3.60
N ALA A 364 4.03 -6.43 4.27
CA ALA A 364 3.14 -5.44 4.87
C ALA A 364 3.88 -4.54 5.89
N GLN A 365 4.71 -5.13 6.76
CA GLN A 365 5.53 -4.34 7.68
C GLN A 365 6.50 -3.43 6.93
N ARG A 366 7.21 -3.96 5.91
CA ARG A 366 8.17 -3.17 5.13
C ARG A 366 7.47 -2.02 4.39
N ALA A 367 6.31 -2.28 3.78
CA ALA A 367 5.52 -1.28 3.08
C ALA A 367 5.04 -0.18 4.04
N ALA A 368 4.56 -0.54 5.23
CA ALA A 368 4.15 0.42 6.25
C ALA A 368 5.32 1.26 6.79
N ASP A 369 6.50 0.66 6.96
CA ASP A 369 7.71 1.38 7.39
C ASP A 369 8.16 2.39 6.33
N LEU A 370 8.11 2.02 5.03
CA LEU A 370 8.39 2.92 3.92
C LEU A 370 7.34 4.03 3.81
N TRP A 371 6.05 3.68 3.92
CA TRP A 371 4.94 4.63 3.93
C TRP A 371 5.13 5.69 5.00
N LYS A 372 5.49 5.27 6.21
CA LYS A 372 5.76 6.18 7.34
C LYS A 372 6.94 7.11 7.08
N GLN A 373 7.95 6.67 6.33
CA GLN A 373 9.11 7.49 5.96
C GLN A 373 8.81 8.48 4.83
N ILE A 374 7.96 8.09 3.88
CA ILE A 374 7.71 8.85 2.64
C ILE A 374 6.51 9.79 2.78
N VAL A 375 5.39 9.27 3.26
CA VAL A 375 4.10 9.98 3.33
C VAL A 375 3.77 10.37 4.77
N GLY A 376 3.99 9.46 5.72
CA GLY A 376 3.75 9.66 7.15
C GLY A 376 2.29 9.53 7.58
N VAL A 377 1.33 10.12 6.86
CA VAL A 377 -0.09 10.18 7.23
C VAL A 377 -0.99 9.65 6.10
N PRO A 378 -2.01 8.81 6.39
CA PRO A 378 -2.35 8.26 7.70
C PRO A 378 -1.34 7.20 8.13
N ASN A 379 -1.22 7.02 9.44
CA ASN A 379 -0.38 5.96 9.99
C ASN A 379 -1.05 4.60 9.73
N MET A 380 -0.33 3.73 9.02
CA MET A 380 -0.83 2.42 8.63
C MET A 380 -0.66 1.34 9.71
N GLU A 381 0.00 1.64 10.85
CA GLU A 381 0.30 0.69 11.93
C GLU A 381 -0.91 -0.13 12.42
N ALA A 382 -2.10 0.46 12.42
CA ALA A 382 -3.33 -0.20 12.88
C ALA A 382 -3.79 -1.36 11.98
N ILE A 383 -3.35 -1.40 10.72
CA ILE A 383 -3.78 -2.39 9.73
C ILE A 383 -2.62 -3.23 9.17
N VAL A 384 -1.38 -3.07 9.67
CA VAL A 384 -0.19 -3.82 9.20
C VAL A 384 -0.33 -5.33 9.34
N ASN A 385 -1.08 -5.76 10.36
CA ASN A 385 -1.41 -7.15 10.63
C ASN A 385 -2.54 -7.71 9.74
N LYS A 386 -3.06 -6.92 8.79
CA LYS A 386 -4.04 -7.33 7.76
C LYS A 386 -3.50 -6.96 6.37
N PRO A 387 -2.59 -7.77 5.79
CA PRO A 387 -1.90 -7.44 4.54
C PRO A 387 -2.83 -7.19 3.35
N ASP A 388 -3.94 -7.92 3.30
CA ASP A 388 -5.02 -7.78 2.34
C ASP A 388 -5.59 -6.36 2.32
N ILE A 389 -5.98 -5.83 3.48
CA ILE A 389 -6.52 -4.47 3.63
C ILE A 389 -5.42 -3.42 3.45
N LEU A 390 -4.24 -3.66 4.03
CA LEU A 390 -3.12 -2.73 3.96
C LEU A 390 -2.73 -2.43 2.51
N SER A 391 -2.62 -3.47 1.67
CA SER A 391 -2.22 -3.32 0.27
C SER A 391 -3.14 -2.33 -0.46
N PHE A 392 -4.46 -2.55 -0.43
CA PHE A 392 -5.40 -1.60 -1.05
C PHE A 392 -5.39 -0.20 -0.42
N SER A 393 -5.14 -0.08 0.89
CA SER A 393 -5.02 1.23 1.55
C SER A 393 -3.79 2.01 1.10
N ILE A 394 -2.67 1.34 0.81
CA ILE A 394 -1.47 1.94 0.25
C ILE A 394 -1.69 2.25 -1.23
N ALA A 395 -2.17 1.29 -2.02
CA ALA A 395 -2.43 1.46 -3.44
C ALA A 395 -3.39 2.63 -3.72
N SER A 396 -4.39 2.85 -2.87
CA SER A 396 -5.34 3.96 -3.05
C SER A 396 -4.73 5.33 -2.84
N LYS A 397 -3.66 5.43 -2.05
CA LYS A 397 -3.02 6.70 -1.66
C LYS A 397 -1.64 6.91 -2.29
N ILE A 398 -1.10 5.92 -3.00
CA ILE A 398 0.24 6.01 -3.58
C ILE A 398 0.26 7.02 -4.75
N PRO A 399 1.24 7.95 -4.77
CA PRO A 399 1.30 9.05 -5.74
C PRO A 399 1.85 8.59 -7.11
N VAL A 400 1.10 7.76 -7.83
CA VAL A 400 1.48 7.22 -9.14
C VAL A 400 0.43 7.53 -10.21
N ALA A 401 0.84 7.39 -11.47
CA ALA A 401 -0.07 7.60 -12.60
C ALA A 401 -1.26 6.62 -12.56
N GLU A 402 -2.39 7.05 -13.10
CA GLU A 402 -3.64 6.28 -13.15
C GLU A 402 -3.49 4.89 -13.80
N SER A 403 -2.59 4.73 -14.78
CA SER A 403 -2.29 3.45 -15.41
C SER A 403 -1.65 2.47 -14.43
N ILE A 404 -0.74 2.95 -13.58
CA ILE A 404 -0.09 2.16 -12.53
C ILE A 404 -1.09 1.89 -11.38
N ARG A 405 -2.00 2.83 -11.08
CA ARG A 405 -3.10 2.57 -10.14
C ARG A 405 -4.00 1.44 -10.65
N GLN A 406 -4.34 1.45 -11.94
CA GLN A 406 -5.11 0.37 -12.56
C GLN A 406 -4.35 -0.96 -12.52
N GLU A 407 -3.04 -0.96 -12.82
CA GLU A 407 -2.17 -2.13 -12.67
C GLU A 407 -2.24 -2.71 -11.24
N LEU A 408 -2.09 -1.86 -10.21
CA LEU A 408 -2.16 -2.28 -8.81
C LEU A 408 -3.53 -2.89 -8.42
N LEU A 409 -4.62 -2.39 -9.00
CA LEU A 409 -5.96 -2.94 -8.79
C LEU A 409 -6.11 -4.32 -9.47
N GLU A 410 -5.46 -4.51 -10.62
CA GLU A 410 -5.50 -5.73 -11.41
C GLU A 410 -4.59 -6.85 -10.89
N ILE A 411 -3.58 -6.53 -10.07
CA ILE A 411 -2.71 -7.56 -9.47
C ILE A 411 -3.52 -8.46 -8.53
N ASP A 412 -3.53 -9.75 -8.88
CA ASP A 412 -3.97 -10.82 -8.01
C ASP A 412 -2.86 -11.26 -7.07
N GLY A 413 -3.21 -11.55 -5.82
CA GLY A 413 -2.27 -11.91 -4.76
C GLY A 413 -1.72 -10.72 -3.98
N VAL A 414 -1.96 -10.76 -2.66
CA VAL A 414 -1.55 -9.71 -1.71
C VAL A 414 -0.03 -9.49 -1.70
N SER A 415 0.76 -10.55 -1.79
CA SER A 415 2.23 -10.44 -1.78
C SER A 415 2.78 -9.73 -3.02
N TYR A 416 2.24 -10.01 -4.21
CA TYR A 416 2.69 -9.38 -5.44
C TYR A 416 2.32 -7.90 -5.47
N ARG A 417 1.10 -7.57 -5.00
CA ARG A 417 0.66 -6.18 -4.88
C ARG A 417 1.54 -5.39 -3.90
N LEU A 418 1.84 -5.93 -2.72
CA LEU A 418 2.75 -5.30 -1.76
C LEU A 418 4.19 -5.15 -2.29
N GLN A 419 4.70 -6.13 -3.04
CA GLN A 419 6.02 -6.01 -3.69
C GLN A 419 6.05 -4.84 -4.67
N ARG A 420 5.02 -4.71 -5.50
CA ARG A 420 4.89 -3.62 -6.46
C ARG A 420 4.75 -2.26 -5.76
N GLU A 421 3.95 -2.18 -4.71
CA GLU A 421 3.82 -0.97 -3.88
C GLU A 421 5.17 -0.56 -3.27
N ILE A 422 5.95 -1.51 -2.74
CA ILE A 422 7.28 -1.24 -2.18
C ILE A 422 8.22 -0.66 -3.25
N GLU A 423 8.25 -1.25 -4.45
CA GLU A 423 9.07 -0.75 -5.56
C GLU A 423 8.69 0.68 -5.96
N LEU A 424 7.39 0.98 -6.03
CA LEU A 424 6.87 2.30 -6.36
C LEU A 424 7.21 3.32 -5.25
N LEU A 425 7.09 2.93 -3.99
CA LEU A 425 7.47 3.77 -2.85
C LEU A 425 8.98 4.08 -2.85
N GLU A 426 9.83 3.09 -3.16
CA GLU A 426 11.29 3.26 -3.21
C GLU A 426 11.75 4.18 -4.36
N SER A 427 11.00 4.24 -5.45
CA SER A 427 11.35 5.02 -6.64
C SER A 427 10.68 6.40 -6.73
N PHE A 428 9.70 6.70 -5.88
CA PHE A 428 8.97 7.96 -5.94
C PHE A 428 9.76 9.14 -5.35
N ASP A 429 10.15 10.08 -6.22
CA ASP A 429 10.83 11.32 -5.80
C ASP A 429 10.30 12.59 -6.48
N ARG A 430 9.88 12.52 -7.75
CA ARG A 430 9.54 13.69 -8.57
C ARG A 430 8.19 13.54 -9.25
N VAL A 431 7.40 14.61 -9.21
CA VAL A 431 6.15 14.73 -9.96
C VAL A 431 6.38 15.59 -11.19
N ARG A 432 6.00 15.06 -12.35
CA ARG A 432 6.25 15.68 -13.66
C ARG A 432 4.95 16.02 -14.38
N CYS A 433 4.99 17.06 -15.21
CA CYS A 433 3.87 17.38 -16.09
C CYS A 433 3.69 16.25 -17.13
N LYS A 434 2.45 15.75 -17.28
CA LYS A 434 2.11 14.68 -18.23
C LYS A 434 2.48 15.01 -19.69
N HIS A 435 2.47 16.29 -20.07
CA HIS A 435 2.68 16.72 -21.46
C HIS A 435 4.15 17.03 -21.79
N CYS A 436 4.85 17.80 -20.94
CA CYS A 436 6.22 18.25 -21.23
C CYS A 436 7.30 17.57 -20.39
N GLN A 437 6.89 16.71 -19.46
CA GLN A 437 7.79 15.96 -18.56
C GLN A 437 8.67 16.83 -17.63
N SER A 438 8.42 18.15 -17.55
CA SER A 438 9.12 19.02 -16.60
C SER A 438 8.72 18.69 -15.16
N VAL A 439 9.66 18.78 -14.24
CA VAL A 439 9.41 18.54 -12.82
C VAL A 439 8.58 19.68 -12.25
N VAL A 440 7.36 19.36 -11.81
CA VAL A 440 6.43 20.31 -11.19
C VAL A 440 6.65 20.38 -9.68
N ALA A 441 6.86 19.24 -9.03
CA ALA A 441 7.06 19.18 -7.57
C ALA A 441 7.96 18.00 -7.19
N ARG A 442 8.47 18.04 -5.95
CA ARG A 442 9.25 16.94 -5.35
C ARG A 442 8.47 16.33 -4.19
N ARG A 443 8.80 15.08 -3.87
CA ARG A 443 8.28 14.37 -2.67
C ARG A 443 8.55 15.16 -1.39
N SER A 444 9.70 15.83 -1.28
CA SER A 444 10.04 16.68 -0.13
C SER A 444 9.07 17.84 0.11
N ASP A 445 8.33 18.25 -0.94
CA ASP A 445 7.39 19.36 -0.88
C ASP A 445 5.95 18.90 -0.63
N MET A 446 5.69 17.59 -0.43
CA MET A 446 4.35 17.09 -0.16
C MET A 446 3.79 17.66 1.14
N LEU A 447 2.52 18.07 1.08
CA LEU A 447 1.78 18.66 2.20
C LEU A 447 0.54 17.82 2.47
N VAL A 448 0.27 17.53 3.73
CA VAL A 448 -0.93 16.78 4.13
C VAL A 448 -2.04 17.80 4.44
N MET A 449 -3.01 17.91 3.52
CA MET A 449 -4.20 18.76 3.70
C MET A 449 -5.45 17.96 4.09
N SER A 450 -5.35 16.64 4.19
CA SER A 450 -6.43 15.74 4.59
C SER A 450 -5.90 14.69 5.55
N SER A 451 -6.73 14.21 6.49
CA SER A 451 -6.34 13.09 7.36
C SER A 451 -6.17 11.77 6.59
N ASP A 452 -6.71 11.68 5.38
CA ASP A 452 -6.46 10.56 4.45
C ASP A 452 -5.11 10.66 3.73
N GLY A 453 -4.37 11.75 3.94
CA GLY A 453 -3.02 11.95 3.42
C GLY A 453 -2.92 13.12 2.43
N PRO A 454 -1.81 13.19 1.66
CA PRO A 454 -1.56 14.25 0.70
C PRO A 454 -2.25 14.03 -0.66
N LEU A 455 -2.84 12.87 -0.90
CA LEU A 455 -3.62 12.53 -2.10
C LEU A 455 -5.07 12.29 -1.70
N GLY A 456 -6.02 12.91 -2.40
CA GLY A 456 -7.45 12.71 -2.16
C GLY A 456 -8.28 12.91 -3.42
N ALA A 457 -9.45 12.25 -3.49
CA ALA A 457 -10.41 12.43 -4.57
C ALA A 457 -11.45 13.48 -4.19
N TYR A 458 -11.67 14.47 -5.04
CA TYR A 458 -12.63 15.56 -4.80
C TYR A 458 -13.49 15.78 -6.03
N VAL A 459 -14.74 16.17 -5.84
CA VAL A 459 -15.68 16.39 -6.95
C VAL A 459 -16.02 17.87 -7.07
N ASN A 460 -16.02 18.38 -8.30
CA ASN A 460 -16.41 19.75 -8.58
C ASN A 460 -17.94 19.89 -8.78
N PRO A 461 -18.49 21.12 -8.82
CA PRO A 461 -19.93 21.35 -8.99
C PRO A 461 -20.53 20.76 -10.28
N HIS A 462 -19.70 20.53 -11.30
CA HIS A 462 -20.12 19.95 -12.58
C HIS A 462 -20.09 18.41 -12.57
N GLY A 463 -19.64 17.79 -11.49
CA GLY A 463 -19.59 16.33 -11.33
C GLY A 463 -18.28 15.69 -11.77
N TYR A 464 -17.25 16.45 -12.11
CA TYR A 464 -15.93 15.88 -12.41
C TYR A 464 -15.16 15.60 -11.13
N VAL A 465 -14.65 14.38 -11.02
CA VAL A 465 -13.80 13.94 -9.91
C VAL A 465 -12.35 14.20 -10.29
N HIS A 466 -11.61 14.78 -9.36
CA HIS A 466 -10.18 15.05 -9.48
C HIS A 466 -9.44 14.36 -8.33
N GLU A 467 -8.47 13.50 -8.66
CA GLU A 467 -7.48 13.02 -7.70
C GLU A 467 -6.40 14.11 -7.56
N ILE A 468 -6.36 14.75 -6.40
CA ILE A 468 -5.51 15.92 -6.13
C ILE A 468 -4.42 15.55 -5.14
N MET A 469 -3.20 15.93 -5.49
CA MET A 469 -2.05 15.88 -4.60
C MET A 469 -1.66 17.27 -4.13
N THR A 470 -1.44 17.43 -2.83
CA THR A 470 -1.13 18.72 -2.23
C THR A 470 0.36 18.89 -1.95
N PHE A 471 0.90 20.06 -2.33
CA PHE A 471 2.31 20.41 -2.16
C PHE A 471 2.46 21.82 -1.58
N TYR A 472 3.51 22.03 -0.77
CA TYR A 472 3.93 23.35 -0.31
C TYR A 472 4.50 24.20 -1.44
N LYS A 473 5.20 23.58 -2.38
CA LYS A 473 5.90 24.25 -3.48
C LYS A 473 5.69 23.50 -4.78
N ALA A 474 5.49 24.27 -5.85
CA ALA A 474 5.48 23.77 -7.22
C ALA A 474 6.22 24.76 -8.14
N ASN A 475 6.89 24.24 -9.15
CA ASN A 475 7.71 24.97 -10.11
C ASN A 475 7.09 24.88 -11.52
N ASP A 476 7.48 25.81 -12.40
CA ASP A 476 7.01 25.85 -13.80
C ASP A 476 5.47 25.89 -13.94
N ILE A 477 4.80 26.59 -13.03
CA ILE A 477 3.35 26.80 -13.03
C ILE A 477 3.02 28.26 -13.36
N ALA A 478 2.13 28.45 -14.33
CA ALA A 478 1.48 29.73 -14.62
C ALA A 478 0.08 29.76 -13.99
N ILE A 479 -0.17 30.72 -13.10
CA ILE A 479 -1.47 30.93 -12.47
C ILE A 479 -2.35 31.77 -13.42
N SER A 480 -3.61 31.36 -13.59
CA SER A 480 -4.57 32.01 -14.47
C SER A 480 -5.87 32.34 -13.74
N GLY A 481 -6.34 33.58 -13.89
CA GLY A 481 -7.61 34.03 -13.30
C GLY A 481 -7.46 34.67 -11.92
N ARG A 482 -8.60 34.89 -11.26
CA ARG A 482 -8.68 35.44 -9.90
C ARG A 482 -8.78 34.30 -8.88
N SER A 483 -8.39 34.60 -7.65
CA SER A 483 -8.56 33.69 -6.52
C SER A 483 -10.00 33.73 -6.01
N VAL A 484 -10.63 32.56 -5.89
CA VAL A 484 -12.06 32.41 -5.56
C VAL A 484 -12.24 31.42 -4.41
N LYS A 485 -13.15 31.72 -3.45
CA LYS A 485 -13.46 30.83 -2.30
C LYS A 485 -14.59 29.84 -2.61
N GLU A 486 -15.42 30.16 -3.59
CA GLU A 486 -16.56 29.34 -4.02
C GLU A 486 -16.09 27.95 -4.42
N ASP A 487 -16.81 26.92 -3.96
CA ASP A 487 -16.54 25.51 -4.25
C ASP A 487 -15.13 25.02 -3.88
N SER A 488 -14.48 25.68 -2.92
CA SER A 488 -13.20 25.23 -2.39
C SER A 488 -13.34 23.92 -1.61
N TRP A 489 -12.53 22.93 -1.97
CA TRP A 489 -12.44 21.66 -1.24
C TRP A 489 -11.75 21.80 0.13
N PHE A 490 -11.05 22.91 0.36
CA PHE A 490 -10.31 23.20 1.59
C PHE A 490 -10.88 24.48 2.22
N PRO A 491 -11.81 24.35 3.18
CA PRO A 491 -12.43 25.50 3.81
C PRO A 491 -11.41 26.48 4.40
N GLY A 492 -11.60 27.77 4.13
CA GLY A 492 -10.66 28.84 4.50
C GLY A 492 -9.60 29.16 3.43
N TYR A 493 -9.54 28.38 2.34
CA TYR A 493 -8.65 28.65 1.21
C TYR A 493 -9.43 29.08 -0.02
N ALA A 494 -8.89 30.07 -0.73
CA ALA A 494 -9.30 30.44 -2.06
C ALA A 494 -8.39 29.75 -3.09
N TRP A 495 -8.93 29.33 -4.23
CA TRP A 495 -8.19 28.60 -5.26
C TRP A 495 -8.10 29.42 -6.56
N THR A 496 -7.07 29.12 -7.37
CA THR A 496 -6.87 29.71 -8.70
C THR A 496 -6.33 28.64 -9.64
N ILE A 497 -6.70 28.69 -10.92
CA ILE A 497 -6.30 27.68 -11.92
C ILE A 497 -4.77 27.74 -12.12
N ALA A 498 -4.11 26.59 -12.07
CA ALA A 498 -2.70 26.42 -12.32
C ALA A 498 -2.47 25.62 -13.61
N ASN A 499 -1.71 26.20 -14.55
CA ASN A 499 -1.36 25.59 -15.83
C ASN A 499 0.17 25.38 -15.91
N CYS A 500 0.60 24.39 -16.68
CA CYS A 500 2.02 24.25 -17.02
C CYS A 500 2.52 25.51 -17.73
N GLN A 501 3.66 26.03 -17.30
CA GLN A 501 4.27 27.20 -17.92
C GLN A 501 4.84 26.90 -19.31
N ARG A 502 5.29 25.66 -19.54
CA ARG A 502 6.00 25.24 -20.77
C ARG A 502 5.09 24.81 -21.92
N VAL A 503 3.89 24.31 -21.61
CA VAL A 503 2.90 23.87 -22.61
C VAL A 503 1.56 24.50 -22.27
N LYS A 504 0.94 25.21 -23.22
CA LYS A 504 -0.34 25.89 -23.02
C LYS A 504 -1.32 25.60 -24.17
N PRO A 505 -2.61 25.35 -23.87
CA PRO A 505 -3.18 25.15 -22.53
C PRO A 505 -2.90 23.73 -22.01
N SER A 506 -2.28 23.61 -20.83
CA SER A 506 -2.12 22.32 -20.13
C SER A 506 -2.40 22.53 -18.65
N TRP A 507 -3.58 22.12 -18.21
CA TRP A 507 -4.00 22.22 -16.82
C TRP A 507 -3.22 21.22 -15.96
N VAL A 508 -2.70 21.67 -14.81
CA VAL A 508 -1.92 20.83 -13.88
C VAL A 508 -2.48 20.83 -12.46
N GLY A 509 -3.40 21.73 -12.13
CA GLY A 509 -4.04 21.75 -10.81
C GLY A 509 -4.56 23.11 -10.39
N PHE A 510 -4.48 23.38 -9.08
CA PHE A 510 -4.94 24.63 -8.47
C PHE A 510 -3.89 25.18 -7.50
N SER A 511 -3.68 26.49 -7.52
CA SER A 511 -2.95 27.19 -6.46
C SER A 511 -3.94 27.58 -5.36
N GLN A 512 -3.62 27.28 -4.11
CA GLN A 512 -4.45 27.65 -2.96
C GLN A 512 -3.79 28.72 -2.12
N GLN A 513 -4.57 29.71 -1.70
CA GLN A 513 -4.13 30.81 -0.86
C GLN A 513 -5.09 30.94 0.31
N GLN A 514 -4.54 31.07 1.53
CA GLN A 514 -5.36 31.31 2.70
C GLN A 514 -6.13 32.62 2.49
N ALA A 515 -7.44 32.52 2.57
CA ALA A 515 -8.29 33.66 2.39
C ALA A 515 -8.15 34.61 3.58
N ARG A 516 -7.87 35.89 3.33
CA ARG A 516 -8.06 36.91 4.37
C ARG A 516 -9.56 37.06 4.63
N SER A 517 -9.91 37.11 5.91
CA SER A 517 -11.28 37.31 6.41
C SER A 517 -11.86 38.64 5.96
#